data_AF-A0A7G8INC6-F1
#
_entry.id   AF-A0A7G8INC6-F1
#
_cell.length_a   1.000
_cell.length_b   1.000
_cell.length_c   1.000
_cell.angle_alpha   90.00
_cell.angle_beta   90.00
_cell.angle_gamma   90.00
#
_symmetry.space_group_name_H-M   'P 1'
#
loop_
_entity.id
_entity.type
_entity.pdbx_description
1 polymer ?
#
loop_
_entity_poly.entity_id
_entity_poly.type
_entity_poly.pdbx_seq_one_letter_code
_entity_poly.pdbx_strand_id
1 'polypeptide(L)' 'MTATPTENPVLTFEGKRYDLNALPDELKELVRGMQVADAQLRMHEDTLKVLAVGRQSLAMQLNERLKNVTPLPDNG' A
#
# COMPACT_ATOMS: atom_id res chain seq x y z
N MET A 1 24.63 14.95 30.31
CA MET A 1 23.52 14.33 29.55
C MET A 1 22.56 15.46 29.18
N THR A 2 22.67 16.02 27.98
CA THR A 2 21.80 17.11 27.52
C THR A 2 20.49 16.52 27.02
N ALA A 3 19.38 16.85 27.68
CA ALA A 3 18.04 16.46 27.25
C ALA A 3 17.76 17.04 25.86
N THR A 4 17.55 16.18 24.87
CA THR A 4 17.01 16.57 23.56
C THR A 4 15.60 17.13 23.78
N PRO A 5 15.21 18.25 23.15
CA PRO A 5 13.83 18.70 23.23
C PRO A 5 12.96 17.58 22.65
N THR A 6 12.05 17.06 23.46
CA THR A 6 10.98 16.16 23.02
C THR A 6 10.16 16.94 21.99
N GLU A 7 10.44 16.73 20.70
CA GLU A 7 9.58 17.24 19.65
C GLU A 7 8.21 16.56 19.82
N ASN A 8 7.22 17.34 20.23
CA ASN A 8 5.86 16.84 20.37
C ASN A 8 5.38 16.33 18.99
N PRO A 9 4.72 15.17 18.95
CA PRO A 9 4.20 14.62 17.70
C PRO A 9 3.17 15.60 17.09
N VAL A 10 3.35 15.96 15.83
CA VAL A 10 2.47 16.90 15.11
C VAL A 10 1.66 16.16 14.06
N LEU A 11 0.35 16.31 14.11
CA LEU A 11 -0.55 15.90 13.03
C LEU A 11 -0.67 17.05 12.04
N THR A 12 -0.39 16.78 10.76
CA THR A 12 -0.73 17.70 9.67
C THR A 12 -1.95 17.13 8.94
N PHE A 13 -3.06 17.85 8.95
CA PHE A 13 -4.31 17.44 8.32
C PHE A 13 -4.94 18.63 7.61
N GLU A 14 -5.27 18.47 6.33
CA GLU A 14 -5.84 19.53 5.48
C GLU A 14 -5.09 20.87 5.53
N GLY A 15 -3.75 20.80 5.52
CA GLY A 15 -2.88 21.98 5.58
C GLY A 15 -2.78 22.66 6.96
N LYS A 16 -3.46 22.13 7.98
CA LYS A 16 -3.37 22.60 9.36
C LYS A 16 -2.49 21.67 10.20
N ARG A 17 -1.81 22.24 11.18
CA ARG A 17 -0.93 21.52 12.12
C ARG A 17 -1.57 21.49 13.50
N TYR A 18 -1.58 20.32 14.11
CA TYR A 18 -2.15 20.07 15.43
C TYR A 18 -1.10 19.37 16.30
N ASP A 19 -0.95 19.79 17.56
CA ASP A 19 -0.18 19.02 18.54
C ASP A 19 -0.99 17.78 18.94
N LEU A 20 -0.49 16.59 18.63
CA LEU A 20 -1.18 15.34 18.92
C LEU A 20 -1.40 15.14 20.40
N ASN A 21 -0.53 15.65 21.28
CA ASN A 21 -0.68 15.50 22.72
C ASN A 21 -1.85 16.34 23.25
N ALA A 22 -2.10 17.49 22.62
CA ALA A 22 -3.17 18.42 22.98
C ALA A 22 -4.55 18.01 22.44
N LEU A 23 -4.62 17.00 21.57
CA LEU A 23 -5.90 16.50 21.07
C LEU A 23 -6.68 15.72 22.15
N PRO A 24 -8.02 15.80 22.16
CA PRO A 24 -8.86 14.87 22.90
C PRO A 24 -8.57 13.42 22.51
N ASP A 25 -8.76 12.49 23.46
CA ASP A 25 -8.41 11.08 23.25
C ASP A 25 -9.20 10.44 22.09
N GLU A 26 -10.47 10.82 21.90
CA GLU A 26 -11.28 10.40 20.75
C GLU A 26 -10.62 10.76 19.41
N LEU A 27 -10.05 11.98 19.29
CA LEU A 27 -9.36 12.38 18.07
C LEU A 27 -8.03 11.64 17.88
N LYS A 28 -7.31 11.35 18.98
CA LYS A 28 -6.09 10.53 18.92
C LYS A 28 -6.40 9.11 18.44
N GLU A 29 -7.52 8.54 18.86
CA GLU A 29 -7.97 7.22 18.39
C GLU A 29 -8.31 7.23 16.90
N LEU A 30 -9.00 8.28 16.42
CA LEU A 30 -9.27 8.45 14.98
C LEU A 30 -7.97 8.53 14.17
N VAL A 31 -6.99 9.32 14.62
CA VAL A 31 -5.68 9.41 13.95
C VAL A 31 -4.98 8.06 13.90
N ARG A 32 -5.00 7.30 15.00
CA ARG A 32 -4.42 5.93 15.03
C ARG A 32 -5.15 5.00 14.07
N GLY A 33 -6.48 5.03 14.05
CA GLY A 33 -7.29 4.23 13.13
C GLY A 33 -6.96 4.51 11.67
N MET A 34 -6.83 5.79 11.32
CA MET A 34 -6.43 6.22 9.97
C MET A 34 -5.03 5.72 9.61
N GLN A 35 -4.05 5.86 10.52
CA GLN A 35 -2.68 5.37 10.27
C GLN A 35 -2.62 3.85 10.06
N VAL A 36 -3.43 3.08 10.79
CA VAL A 36 -3.55 1.63 10.60
C VAL A 36 -4.17 1.31 9.23
N ALA A 37 -5.24 2.02 8.85
CA ALA A 37 -5.85 1.85 7.53
C ALA A 37 -4.86 2.17 6.39
N ASP A 38 -4.11 3.27 6.49
CA ASP A 38 -3.06 3.63 5.53
C ASP A 38 -1.97 2.56 5.42
N ALA A 39 -1.56 1.99 6.56
CA ALA A 39 -0.57 0.91 6.58
C ALA A 39 -1.12 -0.36 5.90
N GLN A 40 -2.38 -0.71 6.16
CA GLN A 40 -3.05 -1.84 5.50
C GLN A 40 -3.18 -1.62 3.99
N LEU A 41 -3.52 -0.41 3.55
CA LEU A 41 -3.59 -0.06 2.13
C LEU A 41 -2.24 -0.26 1.44
N ARG A 42 -1.14 0.29 2.01
CA ARG A 42 0.21 0.10 1.44
C ARG A 42 0.61 -1.37 1.37
N MET A 43 0.32 -2.15 2.40
CA MET A 43 0.64 -3.57 2.43
C MET A 43 -0.13 -4.33 1.34
N HIS A 44 -1.41 -4.01 1.13
CA HIS A 44 -2.22 -4.63 0.08
C HIS A 44 -1.78 -4.18 -1.32
N GLU A 45 -1.38 -2.92 -1.51
CA GLU A 45 -0.79 -2.45 -2.76
C GLU A 45 0.49 -3.22 -3.11
N ASP A 46 1.38 -3.42 -2.14
CA ASP A 46 2.62 -4.19 -2.37
C ASP A 46 2.32 -5.66 -2.69
N THR A 47 1.32 -6.25 -2.02
CA THR A 47 0.83 -7.59 -2.36
C THR A 47 0.30 -7.66 -3.80
N LEU A 48 -0.50 -6.67 -4.22
CA LEU A 48 -1.02 -6.60 -5.58
C LEU A 48 0.09 -6.47 -6.62
N LYS A 49 1.14 -5.69 -6.35
CA LYS A 49 2.31 -5.59 -7.24
C LYS A 49 3.00 -6.94 -7.43
N VAL A 50 3.22 -7.69 -6.35
CA VAL A 50 3.83 -9.02 -6.41
C VAL A 50 2.97 -9.99 -7.23
N LEU A 51 1.65 -9.99 -7.01
CA LEU A 51 0.72 -10.82 -7.78
C LEU A 51 0.72 -10.46 -9.27
N ALA A 52 0.79 -9.16 -9.60
CA ALA A 52 0.85 -8.70 -10.98
C ALA A 52 2.10 -9.22 -11.70
N VAL A 53 3.27 -9.14 -11.06
CA VAL A 53 4.53 -9.69 -11.61
C VAL A 53 4.43 -11.21 -11.79
N GLY A 54 3.88 -11.93 -10.80
CA GLY A 54 3.66 -13.37 -10.87
C GLY A 54 2.77 -13.76 -12.06
N ARG A 55 1.63 -13.08 -12.24
CA ARG A 55 0.72 -13.29 -13.38
C ARG A 55 1.43 -13.03 -14.70
N GLN A 56 2.22 -11.97 -14.81
CA GLN A 56 2.95 -11.65 -16.04
C GLN A 56 3.99 -12.72 -16.39
N SER A 57 4.72 -13.23 -15.40
CA SER A 57 5.67 -14.34 -15.60
C SER A 57 4.96 -15.60 -16.11
N LEU A 58 3.80 -15.94 -15.53
CA LEU A 58 2.99 -17.07 -15.98
C LEU A 58 2.49 -16.87 -17.42
N ALA A 59 2.04 -15.66 -17.77
CA ALA A 59 1.61 -15.34 -19.13
C ALA A 59 2.75 -15.48 -20.14
N MET A 60 3.96 -15.04 -19.80
CA MET A 60 5.14 -15.21 -20.65
C MET A 60 5.47 -16.70 -20.86
N GLN A 61 5.46 -17.50 -19.79
CA GLN A 61 5.70 -18.94 -19.88
C GLN A 61 4.61 -19.65 -20.71
N LEU A 62 3.35 -19.25 -20.54
CA LEU A 62 2.25 -19.77 -21.34
C LEU A 62 2.47 -19.44 -22.82
N ASN A 63 2.79 -18.18 -23.14
CA ASN A 63 3.03 -17.74 -24.51
C ASN A 63 4.16 -18.52 -25.18
N GLU A 64 5.28 -18.75 -24.48
CA GLU A 64 6.40 -19.55 -25.01
C GLU A 64 5.99 -21.01 -25.28
N ARG A 65 5.20 -21.62 -24.39
CA ARG A 65 4.74 -23.01 -24.58
C ARG A 65 3.75 -23.12 -25.75
N LEU A 66 2.87 -22.14 -25.91
CA LEU A 66 1.88 -22.12 -26.99
C LEU A 66 2.51 -21.99 -28.38
N LYS A 67 3.73 -21.46 -28.53
CA LYS A 67 4.45 -21.44 -29.82
C LYS A 67 4.64 -22.83 -30.44
N ASN A 68 4.66 -23.88 -29.61
CA ASN A 68 4.83 -25.26 -30.03
C ASN A 68 3.49 -26.02 -30.12
N VAL A 69 2.37 -25.34 -29.91
CA VAL A 69 1.02 -25.92 -29.98
C VAL A 69 0.36 -25.37 -31.23
N THR A 70 -0.10 -26.26 -32.12
CA THR A 70 -0.88 -25.83 -33.29
C THR A 70 -2.21 -25.22 -32.81
N PRO A 71 -2.48 -23.94 -33.10
CA PRO A 71 -3.74 -23.33 -32.73
C PRO A 71 -4.89 -23.95 -33.54
N LEU A 72 -6.09 -23.87 -32.98
CA LEU A 72 -7.30 -24.20 -33.73
C LEU A 72 -7.42 -23.26 -34.94
N PRO A 73 -7.94 -23.74 -36.08
CA PRO A 73 -8.18 -22.88 -37.24
C PRO A 73 -9.13 -21.72 -36.86
N ASP A 74 -8.84 -20.53 -37.37
CA ASP A 74 -9.72 -19.37 -37.22
C ASP A 74 -11.09 -19.69 -37.82
N ASN A 75 -12.11 -19.80 -36.98
CA ASN A 75 -13.49 -19.79 -37.42
C ASN A 75 -13.91 -18.32 -37.54
N GLY A 76 -13.68 -17.75 -38.72
CA GLY A 76 -14.23 -16.46 -39.12
C GLY A 76 -15.75 -16.47 -39.16
#